data_AF-A0A936GI11-F1
#
_entry.id   AF-A0A936GI11-F1
#
_cell.length_a   1.000
_cell.length_b   1.000
_cell.length_c   1.000
_cell.angle_alpha   90.00
_cell.angle_beta   90.00
_cell.angle_gamma   90.00
#
_symmetry.space_group_name_H-M   'P 1'
#
loop_
_entity.id
_entity.type
_entity.pdbx_description
1 polymer ?
#
loop_
_entity_poly.entity_id
_entity_poly.type
_entity_poly.pdbx_seq_one_letter_code
_entity_poly.pdbx_strand_id
1 'polypeptide(L)'
;MVRKTQVTLLHIQPGELTQNAYIERNNGTMRQEVLDAYMFWSLAQARELIYSWQDDYNHERPHSALGYVSPKSFISNPKIA
;
A
#
# COMPACT_ATOMS: atom_id res chain seq x y z
N MET A 1 -22.62 6.70 -2.52
CA MET A 1 -21.33 7.30 -2.92
C MET A 1 -20.70 6.58 -4.11
N VAL A 2 -20.73 5.24 -4.19
CA VAL A 2 -20.25 4.46 -5.37
C VAL A 2 -21.09 4.69 -6.64
N ARG A 3 -22.40 4.94 -6.53
CA ARG A 3 -23.31 5.14 -7.69
C ARG A 3 -23.00 6.37 -8.57
N LYS A 4 -22.13 7.29 -8.13
CA LYS A 4 -21.74 8.48 -8.91
C LYS A 4 -20.38 8.33 -9.62
N THR A 5 -19.63 7.29 -9.31
CA THR A 5 -18.36 6.97 -9.94
C THR A 5 -18.55 5.74 -10.82
N GLN A 6 -17.89 5.66 -11.98
CA GLN A 6 -17.95 4.49 -12.88
C GLN A 6 -17.11 3.32 -12.32
N VAL A 7 -17.27 3.01 -11.03
CA VAL A 7 -16.50 1.99 -10.31
C VAL A 7 -17.41 0.80 -10.00
N THR A 8 -17.00 -0.38 -10.44
CA THR A 8 -17.65 -1.65 -10.11
C THR A 8 -17.07 -2.21 -8.83
N LEU A 9 -17.93 -2.63 -7.90
CA LEU A 9 -17.52 -3.32 -6.67
C LEU A 9 -17.31 -4.81 -6.97
N LEU A 10 -16.11 -5.30 -6.66
CA LEU A 10 -15.79 -6.72 -6.69
C LEU A 10 -15.54 -7.19 -5.26
N HIS A 11 -16.31 -8.17 -4.80
CA HIS A 11 -16.13 -8.79 -3.50
C HIS A 11 -15.25 -10.02 -3.63
N ILE A 12 -14.44 -10.27 -2.60
CA ILE A 12 -13.74 -11.55 -2.47
C ILE A 12 -14.73 -12.68 -2.20
N GLN A 13 -14.37 -13.87 -2.63
CA GLN A 13 -15.10 -15.09 -2.34
C GLN A 13 -14.89 -15.47 -0.87
N PRO A 14 -15.96 -15.87 -0.15
CA PRO A 14 -15.82 -16.37 1.22
C PRO A 14 -14.85 -17.55 1.28
N GLY A 15 -13.89 -17.48 2.20
CA GLY A 15 -12.90 -18.54 2.39
C GLY A 15 -11.73 -18.52 1.41
N GLU A 16 -11.67 -17.57 0.47
CA GLU A 16 -10.51 -17.43 -0.40
C GLU A 16 -9.58 -16.28 0.03
N LEU A 17 -8.53 -16.65 0.77
CA LEU A 17 -7.51 -15.73 1.28
C LEU A 17 -6.64 -15.14 0.16
N THR A 18 -6.37 -15.88 -0.92
CA THR A 18 -5.39 -15.40 -1.92
C THR A 18 -5.91 -14.22 -2.74
N GLN A 19 -7.23 -14.04 -2.82
CA GLN A 19 -7.86 -12.92 -3.52
C GLN A 19 -7.55 -11.56 -2.88
N ASN A 20 -7.10 -11.55 -1.63
CA ASN A 20 -6.73 -10.35 -0.88
C ASN A 20 -5.21 -10.26 -0.60
N ALA A 21 -4.42 -11.17 -1.15
CA ALA A 21 -3.00 -11.34 -0.78
C ALA A 21 -2.16 -10.06 -0.95
N TYR A 22 -2.44 -9.24 -1.97
CA TYR A 22 -1.70 -8.00 -2.21
C TYR A 22 -1.86 -6.98 -1.09
N ILE A 23 -3.10 -6.73 -0.64
CA ILE A 23 -3.34 -5.77 0.44
C ILE A 23 -2.92 -6.36 1.80
N GLU A 24 -3.03 -7.68 1.98
CA GLU A 24 -2.53 -8.34 3.19
C GLU A 24 -1.01 -8.18 3.33
N ARG A 25 -0.26 -8.38 2.25
CA ARG A 25 1.18 -8.12 2.22
C ARG A 25 1.48 -6.66 2.57
N ASN A 26 0.78 -5.70 1.96
CA ASN A 26 0.99 -4.27 2.23
C ASN A 26 0.70 -3.92 3.70
N ASN A 27 -0.43 -4.40 4.25
CA ASN A 27 -0.79 -4.20 5.65
C ASN A 27 0.22 -4.83 6.61
N GLY A 28 0.76 -6.01 6.27
CA GLY A 28 1.81 -6.67 7.04
C GLY A 28 3.09 -5.83 7.08
N THR A 29 3.53 -5.30 5.94
CA THR A 29 4.69 -4.40 5.85
C THR A 29 4.48 -3.12 6.64
N MET A 30 3.32 -2.45 6.49
CA MET A 30 3.00 -1.22 7.23
C MET A 30 3.00 -1.46 8.75
N ARG A 31 2.43 -2.59 9.20
CA ARG A 31 2.46 -2.95 10.62
C ARG A 31 3.89 -3.06 11.12
N GLN A 32 4.73 -3.83 10.45
CA GLN A 32 6.12 -4.06 10.88
C GLN A 32 6.96 -2.79 10.86
N GLU A 33 6.80 -1.97 9.82
CA GLU A 33 7.66 -0.80 9.59
C GLU A 33 7.16 0.48 10.27
N VAL A 34 5.89 0.54 10.67
CA VAL A 34 5.31 1.71 11.34
C VAL A 34 4.81 1.36 12.73
N LEU A 35 3.85 0.44 12.85
CA LEU A 35 3.15 0.19 14.11
C LEU A 35 4.01 -0.52 15.14
N ASP A 36 4.85 -1.46 14.70
CA ASP A 36 5.75 -2.21 15.58
C ASP A 36 7.08 -1.44 15.81
N ALA A 37 7.45 -0.55 14.89
CA ALA A 37 8.71 0.19 14.93
C ALA A 37 8.65 1.49 15.76
N TYR A 38 7.47 2.10 15.90
CA TYR A 38 7.33 3.41 16.56
C TYR A 38 6.27 3.39 17.66
N MET A 39 6.56 4.04 18.79
CA MET A 39 5.53 4.43 19.75
C MET A 39 4.95 5.79 19.35
N PHE A 40 3.62 5.91 19.39
CA PHE A 40 2.91 7.16 19.13
C PHE A 40 2.00 7.53 20.30
N TRP A 41 1.92 8.83 20.58
CA TRP A 41 1.21 9.39 21.72
C TRP A 41 -0.14 10.02 21.34
N SER A 42 -0.40 10.13 20.04
CA SER A 42 -1.68 10.62 19.51
C SER A 42 -1.99 10.03 18.14
N LEU A 43 -3.28 10.04 17.78
CA LEU A 43 -3.71 9.66 16.43
C LEU A 43 -3.18 10.60 15.34
N ALA A 44 -2.92 11.87 15.68
CA ALA A 44 -2.34 12.81 14.72
C ALA A 44 -0.91 12.39 14.34
N GLN A 45 -0.09 12.07 15.35
CA GLN A 45 1.27 11.57 15.13
C GLN A 45 1.27 10.24 14.36
N ALA A 46 0.39 9.30 14.73
CA ALA A 46 0.28 8.03 14.01
C ALA A 46 -0.06 8.23 12.52
N ARG A 47 -0.96 9.18 12.21
CA ARG A 47 -1.31 9.52 10.82
C ARG A 47 -0.14 10.12 10.07
N GLU A 48 0.61 11.05 10.67
CA GLU A 48 1.79 11.64 10.04
C GLU A 48 2.84 10.58 9.70
N LEU A 49 3.13 9.65 10.62
CA LEU A 49 4.06 8.56 10.37
C LEU A 49 3.57 7.64 9.23
N ILE A 50 2.28 7.28 9.24
CA ILE A 50 1.70 6.46 8.17
C ILE A 50 1.74 7.18 6.81
N TYR A 51 1.48 8.49 6.77
CA TYR A 51 1.56 9.26 5.53
C TYR A 51 2.98 9.36 5.00
N SER A 52 3.96 9.63 5.88
CA SER A 52 5.37 9.65 5.50
C SER A 52 5.82 8.29 4.98
N TRP A 53 5.42 7.20 5.64
CA TRP A 53 5.71 5.84 5.19
C TRP A 53 5.06 5.53 3.85
N GLN A 54 3.80 5.93 3.64
CA GLN A 54 3.09 5.74 2.38
C GLN A 54 3.75 6.51 1.24
N ASP A 55 4.23 7.73 1.50
CA ASP A 55 4.92 8.55 0.52
C ASP A 55 6.23 7.89 0.08
N ASP A 56 7.08 7.50 1.04
CA ASP A 56 8.33 6.77 0.78
C ASP A 56 8.10 5.46 0.03
N TYR A 57 7.13 4.65 0.49
CA TYR A 57 6.79 3.37 -0.14
C TYR A 57 6.41 3.54 -1.62
N ASN A 58 5.67 4.60 -1.96
CA ASN A 58 5.17 4.79 -3.32
C ASN A 58 6.14 5.54 -4.24
N HIS A 59 6.97 6.43 -3.72
CA HIS A 59 7.83 7.29 -4.52
C HIS A 59 9.28 6.81 -4.57
N GLU A 60 9.79 6.25 -3.48
CA GLU A 60 11.22 5.99 -3.31
C GLU A 60 11.56 4.49 -3.26
N ARG A 61 10.71 3.68 -2.61
CA ARG A 61 11.03 2.27 -2.35
C ARG A 61 11.13 1.42 -3.62
N PRO A 62 12.27 0.75 -3.90
CA PRO A 62 12.38 -0.17 -5.02
C PRO A 62 11.70 -1.51 -4.71
N HIS A 63 10.93 -2.04 -5.68
CA HIS A 63 10.29 -3.35 -5.55
C HIS A 63 10.82 -4.31 -6.60
N SER A 64 11.26 -5.50 -6.19
CA SER A 64 11.76 -6.53 -7.10
C SER A 64 10.73 -6.97 -8.14
N ALA A 65 9.44 -7.02 -7.77
CA ALA A 65 8.35 -7.32 -8.70
C ALA A 65 8.13 -6.23 -9.76
N LEU A 66 8.73 -5.05 -9.58
CA LEU A 66 8.66 -3.90 -10.49
C LEU A 66 10.04 -3.60 -11.10
N GLY A 67 10.94 -4.58 -11.23
CA GLY A 67 12.28 -4.35 -11.79
C GLY A 67 13.15 -3.42 -10.94
N TYR A 68 12.94 -3.40 -9.63
CA TYR A 68 13.63 -2.54 -8.66
C TYR A 68 13.39 -1.04 -8.85
N VAL A 69 12.25 -0.63 -9.42
CA VAL A 69 11.77 0.75 -9.36
C VAL A 69 10.64 0.94 -8.35
N SER A 70 10.35 2.20 -8.02
CA SER A 70 9.23 2.56 -7.14
C SER A 70 7.87 2.42 -7.83
N PRO A 71 6.78 2.22 -7.08
CA PRO A 71 5.44 2.07 -7.66
C PRO A 71 5.04 3.25 -8.54
N LYS A 72 5.36 4.48 -8.14
CA LYS A 72 5.10 5.69 -8.94
C LYS A 72 5.91 5.71 -10.23
N SER A 73 7.19 5.35 -10.17
CA SER A 73 8.04 5.27 -11.35
C SER A 73 7.50 4.24 -12.34
N PHE A 74 7.13 3.06 -11.85
CA PHE A 74 6.52 1.99 -12.65
C PHE A 74 5.23 2.45 -13.34
N ILE A 75 4.33 3.13 -12.64
CA ILE A 75 3.08 3.66 -13.23
C ILE A 75 3.37 4.72 -14.30
N SER A 76 4.36 5.58 -14.06
CA SER A 76 4.73 6.64 -15.01
C SER A 76 5.37 6.11 -16.29
N ASN A 77 6.13 5.03 -16.20
CA ASN A 77 6.73 4.37 -17.34
C ASN A 77 6.89 2.85 -17.06
N PRO A 78 5.88 2.04 -17.45
CA PRO A 78 5.88 0.60 -17.18
C PRO A 78 6.98 -0.17 -17.92
N LYS A 79 7.66 0.45 -18.90
CA LYS A 79 8.75 -0.18 -19.67
C LYS A 79 10.09 -0.24 -18.91
N ILE A 80 10.15 0.29 -17.69
CA ILE A 80 11.38 0.32 -16.87
C ILE A 80 11.51 -0.96 -16.00
N ALA A 81 10.48 -1.81 -15.93
CA ALA A 81 10.52 -3.07 -15.18
C ALA A 81 10.99 -4.28 -15.98
#